data_AF-A0A661JUQ6-F1
#
_entry.id   AF-A0A661JUQ6-F1
#
_cell.length_a   1.000
_cell.length_b   1.000
_cell.length_c   1.000
_cell.angle_alpha   90.00
_cell.angle_beta   90.00
_cell.angle_gamma   90.00
#
_symmetry.space_group_name_H-M   'P 1'
#
loop_
_entity.id
_entity.type
_entity.pdbx_description
1 polymer ?
#
loop_
_entity_poly.entity_id
_entity_poly.type
_entity_poly.pdbx_seq_one_letter_code
_entity_poly.pdbx_strand_id
1 'polypeptide(L)'
;MEFHVDIGPQYEGERVRKEDLYVEFGGPKVEYKAELVLMKGLDEVEDGKVEVIGPDITDMEEGGSYPLFIEIFVAGAELEKDMEPVIERRLHDFCNYIEGFYHMNQQDEIWIRLSKDSYQKGLTSLEEIGQILIFEYTNDILLIEKMQVTFYTEPEKVKEKVEFARKIYEERRARARGLKEEDVDEFYGCV
;
A
#
# COMPACT_ATOMS: atom_id res chain seq x y z
N MET A 1 -20.36 2.89 -2.37
CA MET A 1 -19.93 1.57 -2.87
C MET A 1 -20.31 0.54 -1.84
N GLU A 2 -20.63 -0.68 -2.26
CA GLU A 2 -20.84 -1.81 -1.37
C GLU A 2 -19.63 -2.73 -1.57
N PHE A 3 -18.90 -3.01 -0.49
CA PHE A 3 -17.72 -3.86 -0.47
C PHE A 3 -18.08 -5.19 0.21
N HIS A 4 -17.36 -6.27 -0.11
CA HIS A 4 -17.68 -7.60 0.40
C HIS A 4 -17.31 -7.81 1.87
N VAL A 5 -16.43 -6.96 2.39
CA VAL A 5 -15.98 -6.99 3.78
C VAL A 5 -16.24 -5.65 4.44
N ASP A 6 -16.31 -5.66 5.77
CA ASP A 6 -16.41 -4.44 6.53
C ASP A 6 -15.07 -3.67 6.51
N ILE A 7 -15.16 -2.34 6.62
CA ILE A 7 -14.01 -1.44 6.61
C ILE A 7 -14.14 -0.50 7.80
N GLY A 8 -13.05 -0.33 8.56
CA GLY A 8 -12.97 0.66 9.62
C GLY A 8 -11.87 0.38 10.64
N PRO A 9 -11.58 1.36 11.52
CA PRO A 9 -10.48 1.30 12.48
C PRO A 9 -10.63 0.19 13.52
N GLN A 10 -11.83 -0.37 13.71
CA GLN A 10 -12.03 -1.52 14.61
C GLN A 10 -11.27 -2.78 14.17
N TYR A 11 -10.91 -2.90 12.89
CA TYR A 11 -10.17 -4.05 12.35
C TYR A 11 -8.65 -3.86 12.40
N GLU A 12 -8.14 -2.67 12.72
CA GLU A 12 -6.71 -2.34 12.68
C GLU A 12 -5.82 -3.31 13.49
N GLY A 13 -6.34 -3.79 14.61
CA GLY A 13 -5.64 -4.73 15.50
C GLY A 13 -5.71 -6.20 15.08
N GLU A 14 -6.41 -6.53 14.00
CA GLU A 14 -6.54 -7.90 13.52
C GLU A 14 -5.21 -8.47 13.06
N ARG A 15 -5.08 -9.80 13.18
CA ARG A 15 -3.89 -10.53 12.75
C ARG A 15 -4.33 -11.77 11.99
N VAL A 16 -3.80 -11.94 10.79
CA VAL A 16 -3.99 -13.17 10.02
C VAL A 16 -2.86 -14.14 10.37
N ARG A 17 -3.20 -15.15 11.17
CA ARG A 17 -2.27 -16.23 11.54
C ARG A 17 -2.16 -17.24 10.40
N LYS A 18 -1.22 -18.18 10.51
CA LYS A 18 -0.92 -19.13 9.43
C LYS A 18 -2.10 -20.06 9.15
N GLU A 19 -2.81 -20.45 10.21
CA GLU A 19 -4.00 -21.29 10.18
C GLU A 19 -5.17 -20.65 9.40
N ASP A 20 -5.29 -19.32 9.49
CA ASP A 20 -6.37 -18.52 8.89
C ASP A 20 -5.95 -17.86 7.57
N LEU A 21 -4.71 -18.09 7.12
CA LEU A 21 -4.14 -17.48 5.93
C LEU A 21 -4.75 -18.07 4.66
N TYR A 22 -5.34 -17.21 3.81
CA TYR A 22 -5.63 -17.56 2.42
C TYR A 22 -4.42 -17.29 1.53
N VAL A 23 -3.90 -16.06 1.49
CA VAL A 23 -2.71 -15.74 0.70
C VAL A 23 -1.85 -14.70 1.43
N GLU A 24 -0.53 -14.79 1.28
CA GLU A 24 0.40 -13.75 1.72
C GLU A 24 1.18 -13.12 0.57
N PHE A 25 1.39 -11.82 0.65
CA PHE A 25 2.24 -11.06 -0.26
C PHE A 25 3.45 -10.53 0.49
N GLY A 26 4.62 -10.61 -0.14
CA GLY A 26 5.85 -10.17 0.50
C GLY A 26 6.26 -11.05 1.69
N GLY A 27 6.65 -10.42 2.79
CA GLY A 27 7.18 -11.12 3.96
C GLY A 27 8.52 -11.82 3.71
N PRO A 28 8.97 -12.69 4.63
CA PRO A 28 10.35 -13.20 4.65
C PRO A 28 10.67 -14.21 3.54
N LYS A 29 9.66 -14.75 2.84
CA LYS A 29 9.85 -15.74 1.76
C LYS A 29 9.99 -15.11 0.37
N VAL A 30 9.71 -13.82 0.26
CA VAL A 30 9.60 -13.11 -1.02
C VAL A 30 10.67 -12.03 -1.05
N GLU A 31 11.58 -12.12 -2.02
CA GLU A 31 12.70 -11.18 -2.14
C GLU A 31 12.25 -9.80 -2.65
N TYR A 32 11.42 -9.78 -3.70
CA TYR A 32 10.95 -8.55 -4.32
C TYR A 32 9.52 -8.26 -3.88
N LYS A 33 9.41 -7.23 -3.05
CA LYS A 33 8.17 -6.71 -2.48
C LYS A 33 8.37 -5.23 -2.21
N ALA A 34 7.41 -4.37 -2.52
CA ALA A 34 7.44 -3.00 -2.03
C ALA A 34 6.11 -2.26 -2.18
N GLU A 35 6.01 -1.09 -1.55
CA GLU A 35 4.92 -0.13 -1.74
C GLU A 35 5.50 1.26 -1.98
N LEU A 36 4.95 2.02 -2.93
CA LEU A 36 5.47 3.33 -3.27
C LEU A 36 4.34 4.30 -3.63
N VAL A 37 4.32 5.44 -2.94
CA VAL A 37 3.52 6.61 -3.33
C VAL A 37 4.38 7.57 -4.15
N LEU A 38 3.84 8.05 -5.26
CA LEU A 38 4.44 9.10 -6.09
C LEU A 38 3.44 10.21 -6.36
N MET A 39 3.86 11.46 -6.16
CA MET A 39 3.09 12.61 -6.59
C MET A 39 3.26 12.81 -8.10
N LYS A 40 2.15 13.09 -8.79
CA LYS A 40 2.08 13.32 -10.24
C LYS A 40 1.29 14.60 -10.56
N GLY A 41 1.39 15.06 -11.80
CA GLY A 41 0.52 16.12 -12.32
C GLY A 41 -0.94 15.65 -12.36
N LEU A 42 -1.89 16.59 -12.22
CA LEU A 42 -3.33 16.32 -12.31
C LEU A 42 -3.75 15.70 -13.65
N ASP A 43 -2.99 15.93 -14.72
CA ASP A 43 -3.18 15.38 -16.07
C ASP A 43 -2.53 14.01 -16.27
N GLU A 44 -1.67 13.58 -15.36
CA GLU A 44 -0.98 12.28 -15.39
C GLU A 44 -1.71 11.19 -14.59
N VAL A 45 -2.70 11.57 -13.76
CA VAL A 45 -3.46 10.65 -12.89
C VAL A 45 -4.87 10.46 -13.42
N GLU A 46 -5.25 9.21 -13.66
CA GLU A 46 -6.63 8.81 -13.94
C GLU A 46 -7.36 8.53 -12.63
N ASP A 47 -8.21 9.46 -12.22
CA ASP A 47 -8.88 9.41 -10.92
C ASP A 47 -9.76 8.16 -10.76
N GLY A 48 -9.62 7.49 -9.63
CA GLY A 48 -10.36 6.26 -9.30
C GLY A 48 -9.85 5.00 -10.00
N LYS A 49 -8.81 5.09 -10.83
CA LYS A 49 -8.30 3.94 -11.57
C LYS A 49 -7.64 2.94 -10.62
N VAL A 50 -8.02 1.67 -10.77
CA VAL A 50 -7.33 0.53 -10.19
C VAL A 50 -6.92 -0.43 -11.30
N GLU A 51 -5.71 -0.96 -11.24
CA GLU A 51 -5.19 -1.92 -12.22
C GLU A 51 -4.40 -3.02 -11.54
N VAL A 52 -4.54 -4.26 -12.03
CA VAL A 52 -3.78 -5.43 -11.55
C VAL A 52 -2.98 -5.99 -12.72
N ILE A 53 -1.65 -5.99 -12.59
CA ILE A 53 -0.69 -6.45 -13.60
C ILE A 53 -0.05 -7.76 -13.11
N GLY A 54 -0.63 -8.87 -13.55
CA GLY A 54 -0.26 -10.23 -13.16
C GLY A 54 -1.47 -11.03 -12.68
N PRO A 55 -1.24 -12.22 -12.07
CA PRO A 55 -2.31 -13.01 -11.46
C PRO A 55 -3.00 -12.25 -10.32
N ASP A 56 -4.31 -12.35 -10.23
CA ASP A 56 -5.06 -11.79 -9.11
C ASP A 56 -5.29 -12.86 -8.01
N ILE A 57 -5.89 -12.49 -6.89
CA ILE A 57 -6.12 -13.36 -5.73
C ILE A 57 -6.90 -14.64 -6.13
N THR A 58 -7.85 -14.56 -7.07
CA THR A 58 -8.59 -15.72 -7.60
C THR A 58 -7.71 -16.76 -8.30
N ASP A 59 -6.54 -16.35 -8.81
CA ASP A 59 -5.60 -17.22 -9.51
C ASP A 59 -4.53 -17.82 -8.56
N MET A 60 -4.58 -17.46 -7.27
CA MET A 60 -3.61 -17.85 -6.27
C MET A 60 -4.05 -19.10 -5.49
N GLU A 61 -3.07 -19.87 -5.03
CA GLU A 61 -3.30 -21.05 -4.21
C GLU A 61 -3.39 -20.68 -2.73
N GLU A 62 -4.33 -21.32 -2.03
CA GLU A 62 -4.47 -21.16 -0.58
C GLU A 62 -3.15 -21.52 0.14
N GLY A 63 -2.71 -20.64 1.03
CA GLY A 63 -1.45 -20.71 1.76
C GLY A 63 -0.22 -20.26 0.96
N GLY A 64 -0.40 -19.79 -0.28
CA GLY A 64 0.68 -19.33 -1.15
C GLY A 64 1.33 -18.02 -0.71
N SER A 65 2.55 -17.78 -1.19
CA SER A 65 3.35 -16.58 -0.91
C SER A 65 3.79 -15.94 -2.24
N TYR A 66 3.40 -14.69 -2.47
CA TYR A 66 3.55 -14.05 -3.79
C TYR A 66 4.32 -12.71 -3.73
N PRO A 67 5.06 -12.36 -4.80
CA PRO A 67 5.60 -11.02 -4.96
C PRO A 67 4.47 -9.99 -5.13
N LEU A 68 4.70 -8.78 -4.61
CA LEU A 68 3.76 -7.69 -4.77
C LEU A 68 4.50 -6.35 -4.83
N PHE A 69 4.11 -5.51 -5.78
CA PHE A 69 4.41 -4.10 -5.75
C PHE A 69 3.11 -3.29 -5.77
N ILE A 70 2.95 -2.37 -4.83
CA ILE A 70 1.81 -1.45 -4.78
C ILE A 70 2.30 -0.08 -5.24
N GLU A 71 1.85 0.36 -6.40
CA GLU A 71 2.14 1.69 -6.95
C GLU A 71 0.94 2.59 -6.76
N ILE A 72 1.12 3.70 -6.06
CA ILE A 72 0.07 4.67 -5.80
C ILE A 72 0.49 6.00 -6.41
N PHE A 73 -0.32 6.53 -7.32
CA PHE A 73 -0.16 7.92 -7.74
C PHE A 73 -1.21 8.79 -7.08
N VAL A 74 -0.76 9.94 -6.58
CA VAL A 74 -1.61 10.98 -6.01
C VAL A 74 -1.36 12.29 -6.74
N ALA A 75 -2.41 13.09 -6.91
CA ALA A 75 -2.33 14.44 -7.45
C ALA A 75 -3.33 15.36 -6.72
N GLY A 76 -2.93 16.61 -6.55
CA GLY A 76 -3.70 17.66 -5.88
C GLY A 76 -2.94 18.98 -5.95
N ALA A 77 -3.66 20.09 -6.06
CA ALA A 77 -3.05 21.41 -6.26
C ALA A 77 -2.20 21.87 -5.06
N GLU A 78 -2.55 21.41 -3.86
CA GLU A 78 -1.89 21.75 -2.60
C GLU A 78 -0.98 20.61 -2.07
N LEU A 79 -0.81 19.51 -2.82
CA LEU A 79 0.12 18.45 -2.44
C LEU A 79 1.57 18.89 -2.70
N GLU A 80 2.46 18.53 -1.78
CA GLU A 80 3.90 18.74 -1.92
C GLU A 80 4.62 17.40 -2.02
N LYS A 81 5.73 17.38 -2.77
CA LYS A 81 6.51 16.14 -2.98
C LYS A 81 7.07 15.54 -1.69
N ASP A 82 7.34 16.38 -0.68
CA ASP A 82 7.81 15.92 0.63
C ASP A 82 6.72 15.22 1.46
N MET A 83 5.46 15.29 1.02
CA MET A 83 4.35 14.53 1.63
C MET A 83 4.29 13.08 1.16
N GLU A 84 4.95 12.70 0.06
CA GLU A 84 4.90 11.32 -0.45
C GLU A 84 5.18 10.26 0.62
N PRO A 85 6.22 10.37 1.49
CA PRO A 85 6.48 9.37 2.52
C PRO A 85 5.45 9.37 3.65
N VAL A 86 4.81 10.52 3.91
CA VAL A 86 3.76 10.64 4.94
C VAL A 86 2.49 9.95 4.44
N ILE A 87 2.12 10.19 3.18
CA ILE A 87 0.99 9.52 2.52
C ILE A 87 1.26 8.02 2.43
N GLU A 88 2.47 7.62 1.99
CA GLU A 88 2.88 6.20 1.91
C GLU A 88 2.74 5.47 3.23
N ARG A 89 3.04 6.13 4.36
CA ARG A 89 2.89 5.53 5.69
C ARG A 89 1.44 5.18 6.04
N ARG A 90 0.46 5.94 5.54
CA ARG A 90 -0.97 5.70 5.81
C ARG A 90 -1.49 4.44 5.12
N LEU A 91 -0.78 3.92 4.11
CA LEU A 91 -1.10 2.63 3.49
C LEU A 91 -1.19 1.52 4.54
N HIS A 92 -0.33 1.59 5.57
CA HIS A 92 -0.35 0.64 6.67
C HIS A 92 -1.70 0.60 7.37
N ASP A 93 -2.21 1.77 7.76
CA ASP A 93 -3.43 1.88 8.54
C ASP A 93 -4.63 1.48 7.67
N PHE A 94 -4.71 2.02 6.45
CA PHE A 94 -5.83 1.75 5.54
C PHE A 94 -5.92 0.30 5.08
N CYS A 95 -4.79 -0.39 4.89
CA CYS A 95 -4.83 -1.83 4.67
C CYS A 95 -5.40 -2.56 5.89
N ASN A 96 -4.97 -2.19 7.10
CA ASN A 96 -5.43 -2.85 8.33
C ASN A 96 -6.87 -2.44 8.73
N TYR A 97 -7.47 -1.44 8.09
CA TYR A 97 -8.90 -1.12 8.28
C TYR A 97 -9.82 -2.09 7.54
N ILE A 98 -9.30 -2.85 6.58
CA ILE A 98 -10.06 -3.83 5.80
C ILE A 98 -10.14 -5.13 6.61
N GLU A 99 -11.34 -5.58 6.96
CA GLU A 99 -11.54 -6.79 7.76
C GLU A 99 -10.79 -8.00 7.16
N GLY A 100 -9.95 -8.63 7.98
CA GLY A 100 -9.11 -9.78 7.63
C GLY A 100 -8.07 -9.54 6.53
N PHE A 101 -7.74 -8.28 6.23
CA PHE A 101 -6.56 -7.89 5.46
C PHE A 101 -5.53 -7.25 6.41
N TYR A 102 -4.35 -7.85 6.47
CA TYR A 102 -3.31 -7.46 7.41
C TYR A 102 -2.11 -6.93 6.64
N HIS A 103 -1.57 -5.80 7.09
CA HIS A 103 -0.36 -5.19 6.55
C HIS A 103 0.65 -4.91 7.67
N MET A 104 1.94 -5.16 7.42
CA MET A 104 3.04 -4.90 8.35
C MET A 104 4.27 -4.36 7.61
N ASN A 105 5.11 -3.63 8.35
CA ASN A 105 6.31 -2.94 7.88
C ASN A 105 5.98 -1.79 6.93
N GLN A 106 6.89 -1.50 6.00
CA GLN A 106 6.81 -0.39 5.06
C GLN A 106 7.82 -0.59 3.91
N GLN A 107 7.72 0.23 2.87
CA GLN A 107 8.70 0.29 1.76
C GLN A 107 8.95 -1.08 1.14
N ASP A 108 10.20 -1.55 1.00
CA ASP A 108 10.54 -2.85 0.42
C ASP A 108 10.58 -4.02 1.42
N GLU A 109 10.02 -3.80 2.62
CA GLU A 109 9.91 -4.81 3.67
C GLU A 109 8.48 -5.19 4.02
N ILE A 110 7.51 -4.76 3.20
CA ILE A 110 6.08 -5.03 3.42
C ILE A 110 5.78 -6.52 3.60
N TRP A 111 4.77 -6.79 4.42
CA TRP A 111 4.18 -8.11 4.57
C TRP A 111 2.68 -7.99 4.70
N ILE A 112 1.98 -8.55 3.72
CA ILE A 112 0.52 -8.49 3.62
C ILE A 112 -0.07 -9.88 3.68
N ARG A 113 -1.22 -10.02 4.33
CA ARG A 113 -1.96 -11.28 4.43
C ARG A 113 -3.45 -11.05 4.26
N LEU A 114 -4.09 -11.97 3.56
CA LEU A 114 -5.54 -12.06 3.45
C LEU A 114 -6.04 -13.30 4.19
N SER A 115 -7.09 -13.13 5.00
CA SER A 115 -7.73 -14.23 5.73
C SER A 115 -8.62 -15.09 4.83
N LYS A 116 -8.81 -16.36 5.20
CA LYS A 116 -9.78 -17.27 4.54
C LYS A 116 -11.22 -16.77 4.69
N ASP A 117 -11.55 -16.17 5.82
CA ASP A 117 -12.90 -15.68 6.10
C ASP A 117 -13.25 -14.50 5.18
N SER A 118 -12.35 -13.52 5.01
CA SER A 118 -12.53 -12.39 4.10
C SER A 118 -12.58 -12.83 2.63
N TYR A 119 -11.74 -13.80 2.25
CA TYR A 119 -11.83 -14.41 0.93
C TYR A 119 -13.21 -15.07 0.70
N GLN A 120 -13.72 -15.83 1.67
CA GLN A 120 -15.04 -16.47 1.58
C GLN A 120 -16.21 -15.48 1.56
N LYS A 121 -16.04 -14.29 2.15
CA LYS A 121 -17.00 -13.18 2.06
C LYS A 121 -17.06 -12.54 0.68
N GLY A 122 -16.02 -12.70 -0.15
CA GLY A 122 -15.97 -12.20 -1.52
C GLY A 122 -14.81 -11.25 -1.81
N LEU A 123 -13.93 -10.97 -0.84
CA LEU A 123 -12.71 -10.18 -1.08
C LEU A 123 -11.67 -11.03 -1.83
N THR A 124 -11.92 -11.26 -3.11
CA THR A 124 -11.15 -12.18 -3.96
C THR A 124 -10.34 -11.46 -5.04
N SER A 125 -10.23 -10.14 -4.99
CA SER A 125 -9.49 -9.34 -5.98
C SER A 125 -8.75 -8.18 -5.35
N LEU A 126 -7.51 -7.94 -5.81
CA LEU A 126 -6.74 -6.75 -5.49
C LEU A 126 -7.41 -5.48 -6.02
N GLU A 127 -8.25 -5.58 -7.06
CA GLU A 127 -8.99 -4.43 -7.60
C GLU A 127 -9.92 -3.82 -6.54
N GLU A 128 -10.67 -4.65 -5.82
CA GLU A 128 -11.55 -4.19 -4.73
C GLU A 128 -10.74 -3.56 -3.59
N ILE A 129 -9.60 -4.16 -3.23
CA ILE A 129 -8.68 -3.58 -2.24
C ILE A 129 -8.18 -2.20 -2.69
N GLY A 130 -7.83 -2.04 -3.97
CA GLY A 130 -7.45 -0.73 -4.52
C GLY A 130 -8.56 0.30 -4.47
N GLN A 131 -9.81 -0.10 -4.72
CA GLN A 131 -10.98 0.78 -4.61
C GLN A 131 -11.20 1.24 -3.17
N ILE A 132 -11.04 0.33 -2.21
CA ILE A 132 -11.11 0.65 -0.77
C ILE A 132 -9.99 1.60 -0.39
N LEU A 133 -8.75 1.34 -0.83
CA LEU A 133 -7.62 2.24 -0.55
C LEU A 133 -7.89 3.65 -1.10
N ILE A 134 -8.34 3.79 -2.35
CA ILE A 134 -8.68 5.11 -2.92
C ILE A 134 -9.74 5.80 -2.06
N PHE A 135 -10.78 5.08 -1.64
CA PHE A 135 -11.81 5.62 -0.75
C PHE A 135 -11.22 6.10 0.59
N GLU A 136 -10.44 5.27 1.29
CA GLU A 136 -9.87 5.64 2.60
C GLU A 136 -8.90 6.84 2.48
N TYR A 137 -8.00 6.81 1.50
CA TYR A 137 -7.03 7.89 1.26
C TYR A 137 -7.70 9.24 0.99
N THR A 138 -8.69 9.27 0.10
CA THR A 138 -9.36 10.52 -0.30
C THR A 138 -10.31 11.06 0.78
N ASN A 139 -10.82 10.19 1.67
CA ASN A 139 -11.59 10.64 2.84
C ASN A 139 -10.71 11.18 3.97
N ASP A 140 -9.54 10.57 4.22
CA ASP A 140 -8.63 10.96 5.31
C ASP A 140 -7.74 12.15 4.91
N ILE A 141 -7.29 12.20 3.65
CA ILE A 141 -6.34 13.19 3.16
C ILE A 141 -7.01 14.04 2.07
N LEU A 142 -7.75 15.07 2.51
CA LEU A 142 -8.54 15.96 1.65
C LEU A 142 -7.73 16.73 0.59
N LEU A 143 -6.40 16.74 0.70
CA LEU A 143 -5.49 17.35 -0.28
C LEU A 143 -5.33 16.50 -1.54
N ILE A 144 -5.68 15.20 -1.49
CA ILE A 144 -5.65 14.31 -2.65
C ILE A 144 -6.90 14.56 -3.49
N GLU A 145 -6.72 15.17 -4.67
CA GLU A 145 -7.82 15.43 -5.62
C GLU A 145 -8.02 14.28 -6.60
N LYS A 146 -6.92 13.58 -6.95
CA LYS A 146 -6.95 12.40 -7.81
C LYS A 146 -6.03 11.32 -7.29
N MET A 147 -6.46 10.09 -7.41
CA MET A 147 -5.65 8.93 -7.03
C MET A 147 -5.87 7.76 -7.98
N GLN A 148 -4.80 7.00 -8.22
CA GLN A 148 -4.88 5.69 -8.84
C GLN A 148 -3.97 4.70 -8.11
N VAL A 149 -4.34 3.43 -8.18
CA VAL A 149 -3.58 2.32 -7.60
C VAL A 149 -3.27 1.30 -8.68
N THR A 150 -2.04 0.81 -8.72
CA THR A 150 -1.65 -0.32 -9.57
C THR A 150 -0.95 -1.37 -8.74
N PHE A 151 -1.49 -2.58 -8.76
CA PHE A 151 -0.87 -3.75 -8.15
C PHE A 151 -0.10 -4.52 -9.22
N TYR A 152 1.14 -4.88 -8.92
CA TYR A 152 1.93 -5.78 -9.75
C TYR A 152 2.14 -7.07 -8.96
N THR A 153 1.79 -8.19 -9.57
CA THR A 153 1.96 -9.54 -9.00
C THR A 153 2.75 -10.45 -9.94
N GLU A 154 3.00 -10.02 -11.18
CA GLU A 154 3.92 -10.70 -12.10
C GLU A 154 5.38 -10.53 -11.61
N PRO A 155 6.12 -11.63 -11.35
CA PRO A 155 7.43 -11.56 -10.70
C PRO A 155 8.47 -10.64 -11.35
N GLU A 156 8.59 -10.62 -12.68
CA GLU A 156 9.59 -9.79 -13.37
C GLU A 156 9.23 -8.29 -13.28
N LYS A 157 7.94 -7.96 -13.41
CA LYS A 157 7.44 -6.59 -13.22
C LYS A 157 7.57 -6.12 -11.77
N VAL A 158 7.29 -6.99 -10.80
CA VAL A 158 7.51 -6.65 -9.38
C VAL A 158 8.97 -6.34 -9.13
N LYS A 159 9.89 -7.18 -9.64
CA LYS A 159 11.33 -6.94 -9.50
C LYS A 159 11.76 -5.60 -10.09
N GLU A 160 11.36 -5.31 -11.33
CA GLU A 160 11.65 -4.04 -12.02
C GLU A 160 11.21 -2.83 -11.17
N LYS A 161 9.99 -2.88 -10.64
CA LYS A 161 9.40 -1.81 -9.83
C LYS A 161 10.05 -1.66 -8.45
N VAL A 162 10.36 -2.77 -7.78
CA VAL A 162 11.05 -2.76 -6.48
C VAL A 162 12.45 -2.16 -6.61
N GLU A 163 13.20 -2.51 -7.66
CA GLU A 163 14.52 -1.91 -7.93
C GLU A 163 14.43 -0.40 -8.19
N PHE A 164 13.37 0.05 -8.86
CA PHE A 164 13.09 1.48 -9.03
C PHE A 164 12.75 2.16 -7.69
N ALA A 165 11.84 1.58 -6.90
CA ALA A 165 11.42 2.14 -5.62
C ALA A 165 12.57 2.24 -4.62
N ARG A 166 13.47 1.25 -4.57
CA ARG A 166 14.69 1.28 -3.76
C ARG A 166 15.57 2.51 -4.02
N LYS A 167 15.63 2.99 -5.28
CA LYS A 167 16.37 4.22 -5.63
C LYS A 167 15.69 5.45 -5.03
N ILE A 168 14.36 5.53 -5.12
CA ILE A 168 13.57 6.62 -4.54
C ILE A 168 13.70 6.64 -3.01
N TYR A 169 13.63 5.48 -2.34
CA TYR A 169 13.85 5.41 -0.89
C TYR A 169 15.24 5.89 -0.50
N GLU A 170 16.27 5.55 -1.27
CA GLU A 170 17.63 6.04 -1.00
C GLU A 170 17.76 7.55 -1.18
N GLU A 171 17.13 8.13 -2.20
CA GLU A 171 17.07 9.58 -2.40
C GLU A 171 16.36 10.28 -1.23
N ARG A 172 15.21 9.73 -0.76
CA ARG A 172 14.49 10.22 0.41
C ARG A 172 15.36 10.14 1.67
N ARG A 173 16.06 9.02 1.90
CA ARG A 173 17.00 8.86 3.02
C ARG A 173 18.18 9.84 2.94
N ALA A 174 18.73 10.07 1.75
CA ALA A 174 19.84 10.99 1.57
C ALA A 174 19.47 12.43 1.95
N ARG A 175 18.25 12.87 1.64
CA ARG A 175 17.70 14.17 2.07
C ARG A 175 17.58 14.25 3.58
N ALA A 176 17.03 13.21 4.22
CA ALA A 176 16.85 13.17 5.67
C ALA A 176 18.17 13.19 6.45
N ARG A 177 19.23 12.52 5.95
CA ARG A 177 20.57 12.51 6.58
C ARG A 177 21.23 13.89 6.67
N GLY A 178 20.79 14.86 5.87
CA GLY A 178 21.30 16.23 5.93
C GLY A 178 20.78 17.04 7.11
N LEU A 179 19.74 16.58 7.80
CA LEU A 179 19.13 17.25 8.95
C LEU A 179 19.67 16.66 10.26
N LYS A 180 20.35 17.47 11.07
CA LYS A 180 20.78 17.08 12.41
C LYS A 180 19.95 17.77 13.49
N GLU A 181 19.99 17.21 14.69
CA GLU A 181 19.34 17.79 15.88
C GLU A 181 19.79 19.24 16.14
N GLU A 182 21.07 19.55 15.91
CA GLU A 182 21.64 20.89 16.07
C GLU A 182 21.16 21.89 15.01
N ASP A 183 20.57 21.39 13.92
CA ASP A 183 20.13 22.18 12.77
C ASP A 183 18.61 22.46 12.80
N VAL A 184 17.89 22.06 13.87
CA VAL A 184 16.42 22.20 14.00
C VAL A 184 16.01 22.88 15.30
N ASP A 185 15.02 23.77 15.20
CA ASP A 185 14.46 24.51 16.35
C ASP A 185 13.18 23.86 16.91
N GLU A 186 12.64 22.84 16.22
CA GLU A 186 11.35 22.22 16.54
C GLU A 186 11.42 20.68 16.45
N PHE A 187 10.72 20.02 17.36
CA PHE A 187 10.51 18.57 17.36
C PHE A 187 9.02 18.26 17.29
N TYR A 188 8.66 17.25 16.51
CA TYR A 188 7.29 16.80 16.33
C TYR A 188 7.10 15.45 17.03
N GLY A 189 6.15 15.37 17.95
CA GLY A 189 5.75 14.11 18.58
C GLY A 189 4.77 13.34 17.70
N CYS A 190 4.92 12.02 17.65
CA CYS A 190 3.90 11.11 17.12
C CYS A 190 3.16 10.48 18.30
N VAL A 191 1.82 10.47 18.26
CA VAL A 191 0.95 9.84 19.27
C VAL A 191 0.32 8.58 18.73
#